data_AF-A0A3B8JSW9-F1
#
_entry.id   AF-A0A3B8JSW9-F1
#
_cell.length_a   1.000
_cell.length_b   1.000
_cell.length_c   1.000
_cell.angle_alpha   90.00
_cell.angle_beta   90.00
_cell.angle_gamma   90.00
#
_symmetry.space_group_name_H-M   'P 1'
#
loop_
_entity.id
_entity.type
_entity.pdbx_description
1 polymer ?
#
loop_
_entity_poly.entity_id
_entity_poly.type
_entity_poly.pdbx_seq_one_letter_code
_entity_poly.pdbx_strand_id
1 'polypeptide(L)'
;SGADNVILILDACRSEGSRGAAGIGNESQQGAIIISSCSPTQKSWEIDELQQGAFTYALLEGLRMSGERNCATVERLDEYLRYRVPQLCQKYRKYPEQNPRIAVDPIEKRYFILMPQYATKDDRNALRNDINALKLNAYRAQCDRNFDLAQQFWLQINAAAQGRDTDAIKELQNIAQIKSAQTASSTLLQPSSPGLGSRASLAVEVQPSNLNPSSQVQRKIPNFSRRLRLSTTGLELTKSALKQKRLSQKALAQNCGLTQSAISRFMKQELIDYKSFDMICEALDLKLEEIADNSAAPSIPHSQRNQSYETITIPFDTRIFEFDTIRVNQRGQEVERRRQTAEYCTENIGNGIVLEMVSIPGGTFLMGSLETEFGRLKNEAPQHSVTLKPFLMGKYPITQAQWEVVASLPKVHRELELNPSHFQGANRPVEQVPWHDAVEFCDRLAKKTGHEYRLPTEAEWEYACRAGSTTPFHFGETITPQLANYDCKYSYRSAPKGTFRKQTTSVGYFPFANAFGLFDMHGLIWEWCLDYWHESYDNAPTDGSAWLTNSNNNSRVLRGGSWYNDPLSCRSAYRYSWDGNDKVNRVGFRIVCTVVNS
;
A
#
# COMPACT_ATOMS: atom_id res chain seq x y z
N SER A 1 -13.92 -8.74 -31.64
CA SER A 1 -15.11 -7.87 -31.76
C SER A 1 -14.62 -6.43 -31.66
N GLY A 2 -14.80 -5.62 -32.70
CA GLY A 2 -14.11 -4.34 -32.89
C GLY A 2 -14.69 -3.15 -32.11
N ALA A 3 -14.60 -3.16 -30.78
CA ALA A 3 -14.99 -2.04 -29.92
C ALA A 3 -13.81 -1.46 -29.13
N ASP A 4 -12.59 -1.55 -29.67
CA ASP A 4 -11.37 -1.33 -28.88
C ASP A 4 -11.11 0.13 -28.46
N ASN A 5 -11.94 1.11 -28.84
CA ASN A 5 -11.82 2.52 -28.41
C ASN A 5 -13.17 3.22 -28.21
N VAL A 6 -14.09 2.61 -27.46
CA VAL A 6 -15.38 3.26 -27.13
C VAL A 6 -15.23 4.15 -25.90
N ILE A 7 -15.49 5.45 -26.06
CA ILE A 7 -15.66 6.41 -24.96
C ILE A 7 -17.14 6.79 -24.90
N LEU A 8 -17.79 6.44 -23.79
CA LEU A 8 -19.18 6.79 -23.52
C LEU A 8 -19.20 7.93 -22.50
N ILE A 9 -19.72 9.08 -22.90
CA ILE A 9 -19.99 10.20 -22.00
C ILE A 9 -21.50 10.26 -21.79
N LEU A 10 -21.94 9.96 -20.56
CA LEU A 10 -23.33 9.83 -20.19
C LEU A 10 -23.74 11.02 -19.34
N ASP A 11 -24.32 12.05 -19.97
CA ASP A 11 -24.98 13.15 -19.28
C ASP A 11 -26.49 12.92 -19.14
N ALA A 12 -26.85 11.82 -18.46
CA ALA A 12 -28.26 11.48 -18.24
C ALA A 12 -28.44 10.87 -16.84
N CYS A 13 -28.62 11.72 -15.83
CA CYS A 13 -29.14 11.28 -14.53
C CYS A 13 -30.53 11.88 -14.30
N ARG A 14 -31.55 11.09 -14.69
CA ARG A 14 -32.96 11.09 -14.24
C ARG A 14 -33.75 12.41 -14.38
N SER A 15 -34.79 12.40 -15.22
CA SER A 15 -35.78 13.50 -15.24
C SER A 15 -36.63 13.50 -13.96
N GLU A 16 -37.15 14.66 -13.58
CA GLU A 16 -37.99 14.89 -12.39
C GLU A 16 -39.35 14.15 -12.38
N GLY A 17 -39.60 13.25 -13.33
CA GLY A 17 -40.96 12.79 -13.64
C GLY A 17 -41.37 11.36 -13.28
N SER A 18 -40.51 10.32 -13.30
CA SER A 18 -41.06 8.96 -13.12
C SER A 18 -40.08 7.82 -12.80
N ARG A 19 -40.55 7.02 -11.83
CA ARG A 19 -40.44 5.56 -11.60
C ARG A 19 -39.07 4.94 -11.29
N GLY A 20 -39.05 4.26 -10.13
CA GLY A 20 -37.92 3.52 -9.61
C GLY A 20 -37.57 2.28 -10.44
N ALA A 21 -36.28 2.13 -10.70
CA ALA A 21 -35.53 0.89 -10.87
C ALA A 21 -34.03 1.28 -10.82
N ALA A 22 -33.15 0.34 -10.51
CA ALA A 22 -31.70 0.54 -10.39
C ALA A 22 -31.13 1.32 -11.59
N GLY A 23 -30.35 2.38 -11.33
CA GLY A 23 -29.77 3.20 -12.39
C GLY A 23 -28.66 2.46 -13.12
N ILE A 24 -28.65 2.57 -14.45
CA ILE A 24 -27.51 2.20 -15.30
C ILE A 24 -26.31 3.05 -14.86
N GLY A 25 -25.15 2.41 -14.67
CA GLY A 25 -23.95 3.06 -14.10
C GLY A 25 -23.11 2.18 -13.16
N ASN A 26 -23.54 0.93 -12.93
CA ASN A 26 -22.72 -0.11 -12.30
C ASN A 26 -22.11 -1.09 -13.33
N GLU A 27 -22.46 -0.95 -14.60
CA GLU A 27 -21.99 -1.83 -15.66
C GLU A 27 -20.67 -1.29 -16.22
N SER A 28 -19.58 -2.01 -15.98
CA SER A 28 -18.34 -1.84 -16.77
C SER A 28 -18.50 -2.62 -18.07
N GLN A 29 -18.48 -1.94 -19.20
CA GLN A 29 -18.43 -2.60 -20.51
C GLN A 29 -16.98 -2.94 -20.83
N GLN A 30 -16.74 -4.18 -21.26
CA GLN A 30 -15.39 -4.65 -21.51
C GLN A 30 -14.75 -3.84 -22.63
N GLY A 31 -13.58 -3.25 -22.38
CA GLY A 31 -12.88 -2.44 -23.36
C GLY A 31 -13.42 -1.01 -23.56
N ALA A 32 -14.23 -0.45 -22.65
CA ALA A 32 -14.76 0.91 -22.77
C ALA A 32 -14.28 1.87 -21.65
N ILE A 33 -14.26 3.17 -21.98
CA ILE A 33 -14.17 4.28 -21.01
C ILE A 33 -15.57 4.86 -20.86
N ILE A 34 -16.13 4.88 -19.66
CA ILE A 34 -17.47 5.39 -19.36
C ILE A 34 -17.36 6.54 -18.36
N ILE A 35 -17.75 7.74 -18.76
CA ILE A 35 -17.80 8.95 -17.92
C ILE A 35 -19.27 9.30 -17.67
N SER A 36 -19.73 9.12 -16.44
CA SER A 36 -21.11 9.40 -16.02
C SER A 36 -21.19 10.72 -15.26
N SER A 37 -22.23 11.50 -15.55
CA SER A 37 -22.42 12.83 -14.97
C SER A 37 -22.68 12.84 -13.46
N CYS A 38 -23.14 11.73 -12.90
CA CYS A 38 -23.38 11.59 -11.47
C CYS A 38 -23.19 10.13 -11.00
N SER A 39 -23.00 9.94 -9.68
CA SER A 39 -23.04 8.62 -9.06
C SER A 39 -24.47 8.04 -9.08
N PRO A 40 -24.66 6.70 -9.07
CA PRO A 40 -25.98 6.08 -9.30
C PRO A 40 -27.12 6.51 -8.34
N THR A 41 -26.76 7.06 -7.18
CA THR A 41 -27.67 7.54 -6.11
C THR A 41 -27.86 9.05 -6.11
N GLN A 42 -27.21 9.79 -7.01
CA GLN A 42 -27.22 11.25 -7.07
C GLN A 42 -28.06 11.76 -8.24
N LYS A 43 -28.31 13.07 -8.25
CA LYS A 43 -29.00 13.79 -9.34
C LYS A 43 -27.97 14.55 -10.18
N SER A 44 -28.26 14.75 -11.47
CA SER A 44 -27.57 15.77 -12.27
C SER A 44 -28.36 17.08 -12.20
N TRP A 45 -27.66 18.21 -12.16
CA TRP A 45 -28.27 19.52 -12.02
C TRP A 45 -28.13 20.36 -13.29
N GLU A 46 -29.26 20.86 -13.77
CA GLU A 46 -29.32 22.01 -14.69
C GLU A 46 -29.11 23.31 -13.91
N ILE A 47 -28.30 24.20 -14.47
CA ILE A 47 -27.99 25.51 -13.89
C ILE A 47 -28.40 26.57 -14.91
N ASP A 48 -29.47 27.31 -14.58
CA ASP A 48 -30.09 28.30 -15.47
C ASP A 48 -29.09 29.38 -15.89
N GLU A 49 -28.24 29.83 -14.97
CA GLU A 49 -27.22 30.84 -15.22
C GLU A 49 -26.11 30.36 -16.17
N LEU A 50 -25.92 29.04 -16.29
CA LEU A 50 -24.96 28.43 -17.21
C LEU A 50 -25.61 28.01 -18.53
N GLN A 51 -26.94 28.04 -18.62
CA GLN A 51 -27.75 27.53 -19.74
C GLN A 51 -27.45 26.06 -20.12
N GLN A 52 -26.87 25.29 -19.20
CA GLN A 52 -26.52 23.88 -19.37
C GLN A 52 -26.28 23.19 -18.02
N GLY A 53 -26.23 21.86 -18.04
CA GLY A 53 -25.95 21.04 -16.87
C GLY A 53 -24.57 21.31 -16.26
N ALA A 54 -24.45 21.17 -14.94
CA ALA A 54 -23.19 21.36 -14.21
C ALA A 54 -22.06 20.48 -14.76
N PHE A 55 -22.37 19.22 -15.09
CA PHE A 55 -21.43 18.29 -15.70
C PHE A 55 -21.05 18.68 -17.13
N THR A 56 -22.02 18.98 -17.98
CA THR A 56 -21.74 19.42 -19.37
C THR A 56 -20.91 20.70 -19.39
N TYR A 57 -21.18 21.65 -18.49
CA TYR A 57 -20.34 22.85 -18.37
C TYR A 57 -18.90 22.50 -18.02
N ALA A 58 -18.68 21.71 -16.97
CA ALA A 58 -17.34 21.32 -16.55
C ALA A 58 -16.62 20.50 -17.63
N LEU A 59 -17.33 19.61 -18.32
CA LEU A 59 -16.78 18.82 -19.41
C LEU A 59 -16.28 19.71 -20.54
N LEU A 60 -17.11 20.63 -21.04
CA LEU A 60 -16.73 21.53 -22.11
C LEU A 60 -15.61 22.49 -21.69
N GLU A 61 -15.60 22.93 -20.43
CA GLU A 61 -14.53 23.75 -19.85
C GLU A 61 -13.20 22.97 -19.88
N GLY A 62 -13.16 21.75 -19.32
CA GLY A 62 -11.99 20.89 -19.29
C GLY A 62 -11.46 20.52 -20.68
N LEU A 63 -12.36 20.22 -21.63
CA LEU A 63 -12.00 19.92 -23.03
C LEU A 63 -11.40 21.11 -23.80
N ARG A 64 -11.53 22.34 -23.27
CA ARG A 64 -10.93 23.55 -23.86
C ARG A 64 -9.64 23.98 -23.16
N MET A 65 -9.24 23.32 -22.07
CA MET A 65 -8.03 23.68 -21.34
C MET A 65 -6.76 23.27 -22.10
N SER A 66 -5.78 24.18 -22.14
CA SER A 66 -4.47 23.98 -22.78
C SER A 66 -3.32 24.27 -21.83
N GLY A 67 -2.09 23.91 -22.21
CA GLY A 67 -0.88 24.12 -21.40
C GLY A 67 -0.79 23.15 -20.23
N GLU A 68 -0.14 23.55 -19.13
CA GLU A 68 0.09 22.68 -17.95
C GLU A 68 -1.20 22.23 -17.27
N ARG A 69 -2.30 22.97 -17.42
CA ARG A 69 -3.62 22.66 -16.84
C ARG A 69 -4.56 21.95 -17.80
N ASN A 70 -4.08 21.42 -18.92
CA ASN A 70 -4.93 20.72 -19.89
C ASN A 70 -5.63 19.48 -19.27
N CYS A 71 -6.65 18.96 -19.95
CA CYS A 71 -7.30 17.69 -19.60
C CYS A 71 -7.13 16.66 -20.73
N ALA A 72 -5.95 16.59 -21.33
CA ALA A 72 -5.71 15.84 -22.56
C ALA A 72 -5.80 14.32 -22.40
N THR A 73 -5.74 13.78 -21.19
CA THR A 73 -5.87 12.34 -20.89
C THR A 73 -7.17 12.04 -20.14
N VAL A 74 -7.61 10.77 -20.19
CA VAL A 74 -8.80 10.28 -19.45
C VAL A 74 -8.69 10.55 -17.95
N GLU A 75 -7.53 10.30 -17.34
CA GLU A 75 -7.26 10.55 -15.93
C GLU A 75 -7.37 12.03 -15.56
N ARG A 76 -6.71 12.92 -16.29
CA ARG A 76 -6.73 14.36 -16.01
C ARG A 76 -8.14 14.94 -16.16
N LEU A 77 -8.90 14.45 -17.14
CA LEU A 77 -10.29 14.84 -17.30
C LEU A 77 -11.17 14.33 -16.14
N ASP A 78 -10.95 13.09 -15.67
CA ASP A 78 -11.65 12.53 -14.50
C ASP A 78 -11.38 13.36 -13.23
N GLU A 79 -10.11 13.66 -12.94
CA GLU A 79 -9.72 14.47 -11.79
C GLU A 79 -10.34 15.87 -11.85
N TYR A 80 -10.30 16.50 -13.01
CA TYR A 80 -10.89 17.81 -13.23
C TYR A 80 -12.41 17.80 -12.98
N LEU A 81 -13.13 16.83 -13.55
CA LEU A 81 -14.58 16.71 -13.42
C LEU A 81 -15.01 16.43 -11.96
N ARG A 82 -14.28 15.57 -11.24
CA ARG A 82 -14.54 15.26 -9.83
C ARG A 82 -14.41 16.45 -8.90
N TYR A 83 -13.57 17.42 -9.26
CA TYR A 83 -13.43 18.66 -8.49
C TYR A 83 -14.41 19.73 -8.95
N ARG A 84 -14.52 19.94 -10.26
CA ARG A 84 -15.23 21.09 -10.83
C ARG A 84 -16.75 20.98 -10.74
N VAL A 85 -17.31 19.78 -10.92
CA VAL A 85 -18.78 19.59 -10.88
C VAL A 85 -19.37 19.84 -9.49
N PRO A 86 -18.79 19.30 -8.38
CA PRO A 86 -19.23 19.66 -7.04
C PRO A 86 -19.07 21.16 -6.74
N GLN A 87 -17.97 21.77 -7.20
CA GLN A 87 -17.73 23.21 -7.02
C GLN A 87 -18.81 24.07 -7.70
N LEU A 88 -19.23 23.72 -8.92
CA LEU A 88 -20.32 24.40 -9.62
C LEU A 88 -21.65 24.21 -8.88
N CYS A 89 -21.96 22.99 -8.43
CA CYS A 89 -23.18 22.73 -7.66
C CYS A 89 -23.22 23.56 -6.37
N GLN A 90 -22.11 23.64 -5.64
CA GLN A 90 -22.00 24.47 -4.44
C GLN A 90 -22.18 25.96 -4.76
N LYS A 91 -21.52 26.46 -5.81
CA LYS A 91 -21.60 27.87 -6.23
C LYS A 91 -23.03 28.29 -6.55
N TYR A 92 -23.79 27.44 -7.23
CA TYR A 92 -25.18 27.69 -7.63
C TYR A 92 -26.23 27.08 -6.67
N ARG A 93 -25.80 26.72 -5.45
CA ARG A 93 -26.66 26.23 -4.35
C ARG A 93 -27.54 25.02 -4.72
N LYS A 94 -27.01 24.11 -5.54
CA LYS A 94 -27.68 22.86 -5.94
C LYS A 94 -27.31 21.74 -4.97
N TYR A 95 -28.31 21.14 -4.32
CA TYR A 95 -28.13 20.10 -3.29
C TYR A 95 -29.15 18.96 -3.44
N PRO A 96 -28.76 17.68 -3.21
CA PRO A 96 -27.44 17.20 -2.77
C PRO A 96 -26.34 17.27 -3.86
N GLU A 97 -25.08 17.17 -3.45
CA GLU A 97 -23.90 17.25 -4.35
C GLU A 97 -23.97 16.24 -5.49
N GLN A 98 -23.50 16.67 -6.67
CA GLN A 98 -23.34 15.84 -7.87
C GLN A 98 -21.87 15.46 -8.03
N ASN A 99 -21.55 14.17 -7.89
CA ASN A 99 -20.20 13.62 -8.06
C ASN A 99 -20.14 12.76 -9.33
N PRO A 100 -19.42 13.21 -10.38
CA PRO A 100 -19.19 12.41 -11.57
C PRO A 100 -18.45 11.11 -11.26
N ARG A 101 -18.66 10.09 -12.10
CA ARG A 101 -18.01 8.78 -11.97
C ARG A 101 -17.40 8.38 -13.30
N ILE A 102 -16.16 7.90 -13.27
CA ILE A 102 -15.56 7.20 -14.41
C ILE A 102 -15.43 5.69 -14.14
N ALA A 103 -15.68 4.88 -15.16
CA ALA A 103 -15.34 3.47 -15.21
C ALA A 103 -14.46 3.23 -16.43
N VAL A 104 -13.34 2.53 -16.25
CA VAL A 104 -12.34 2.33 -17.30
C VAL A 104 -11.96 0.85 -17.31
N ASP A 105 -12.15 0.20 -18.45
CA ASP A 105 -11.74 -1.18 -18.67
C ASP A 105 -11.12 -1.34 -20.07
N PRO A 106 -9.93 -1.96 -20.18
CA PRO A 106 -9.03 -2.31 -19.09
C PRO A 106 -8.38 -1.04 -18.49
N ILE A 107 -7.86 -1.13 -17.27
CA ILE A 107 -7.49 0.04 -16.43
C ILE A 107 -6.45 0.97 -17.08
N GLU A 108 -5.63 0.44 -18.00
CA GLU A 108 -4.58 1.15 -18.73
C GLU A 108 -5.14 2.25 -19.64
N LYS A 109 -6.43 2.16 -20.00
CA LYS A 109 -7.13 3.19 -20.75
C LYS A 109 -7.31 4.51 -19.98
N ARG A 110 -6.98 4.57 -18.69
CA ARG A 110 -6.94 5.83 -17.91
C ARG A 110 -5.91 6.82 -18.45
N TYR A 111 -4.89 6.33 -19.13
CA TYR A 111 -3.84 7.15 -19.71
C TYR A 111 -4.07 7.44 -21.20
N PHE A 112 -5.22 7.03 -21.74
CA PHE A 112 -5.58 7.31 -23.12
C PHE A 112 -5.67 8.82 -23.37
N ILE A 113 -4.99 9.30 -24.41
CA ILE A 113 -5.00 10.72 -24.81
C ILE A 113 -6.29 10.99 -25.57
N LEU A 114 -7.22 11.70 -24.92
CA LEU A 114 -8.48 12.17 -25.48
C LEU A 114 -8.27 13.31 -26.48
N MET A 115 -7.28 14.17 -26.23
CA MET A 115 -7.05 15.39 -27.01
C MET A 115 -5.57 15.55 -27.41
N PRO A 116 -5.12 14.84 -28.46
CA PRO A 116 -3.72 14.85 -28.88
C PRO A 116 -3.16 16.24 -29.19
N GLN A 117 -3.99 17.15 -29.67
CA GLN A 117 -3.63 18.54 -29.98
C GLN A 117 -3.31 19.40 -28.75
N TYR A 118 -3.77 18.99 -27.56
CA TYR A 118 -3.52 19.71 -26.31
C TYR A 118 -2.55 18.97 -25.37
N ALA A 119 -2.08 17.79 -25.77
CA ALA A 119 -1.13 17.00 -25.02
C ALA A 119 0.28 17.62 -25.05
N THR A 120 0.85 17.85 -23.87
CA THR A 120 2.20 18.39 -23.70
C THR A 120 3.28 17.37 -24.08
N LYS A 121 4.55 17.78 -24.05
CA LYS A 121 5.68 16.86 -24.24
C LYS A 121 5.75 15.86 -23.08
N ASP A 122 5.40 16.27 -21.87
CA ASP A 122 5.41 15.43 -20.68
C ASP A 122 4.25 14.42 -20.68
N ASP A 123 3.07 14.81 -21.16
CA ASP A 123 1.94 13.88 -21.39
C ASP A 123 2.33 12.74 -22.36
N ARG A 124 3.17 13.05 -23.36
CA ARG A 124 3.71 12.06 -24.31
C ARG A 124 4.88 11.25 -23.76
N ASN A 125 5.64 11.80 -22.82
CA ASN A 125 6.74 11.11 -22.15
C ASN A 125 6.25 10.13 -21.08
N ALA A 126 5.19 10.48 -20.33
CA ALA A 126 4.50 9.58 -19.41
C ALA A 126 4.02 8.31 -20.14
N LEU A 127 3.40 8.48 -21.32
CA LEU A 127 3.00 7.36 -22.20
C LEU A 127 4.19 6.47 -22.62
N ARG A 128 5.40 7.02 -22.78
CA ARG A 128 6.59 6.24 -23.14
C ARG A 128 7.08 5.36 -21.98
N ASN A 129 6.88 5.80 -20.75
CA ASN A 129 7.13 4.99 -19.56
C ASN A 129 6.07 3.88 -19.40
N ASP A 130 4.81 4.17 -19.75
CA ASP A 130 3.71 3.19 -19.72
C ASP A 130 3.80 2.14 -20.83
N ILE A 131 4.32 2.50 -22.01
CA ILE A 131 4.67 1.54 -23.07
C ILE A 131 5.70 0.52 -22.55
N ASN A 132 6.64 0.94 -21.71
CA ASN A 132 7.62 0.02 -21.12
C ASN A 132 6.98 -0.94 -20.10
N ALA A 133 5.98 -0.47 -19.33
CA ALA A 133 5.20 -1.33 -18.45
C ALA A 133 4.34 -2.35 -19.23
N LEU A 134 3.73 -1.93 -20.35
CA LEU A 134 3.01 -2.83 -21.26
C LEU A 134 3.95 -3.86 -21.91
N LYS A 135 5.16 -3.45 -22.32
CA LYS A 135 6.20 -4.37 -22.82
C LYS A 135 6.52 -5.45 -21.79
N LEU A 136 6.65 -5.08 -20.52
CA LEU A 136 6.91 -6.03 -19.44
C LEU A 136 5.78 -7.06 -19.30
N ASN A 137 4.52 -6.63 -19.38
CA ASN A 137 3.37 -7.54 -19.35
C ASN A 137 3.30 -8.44 -20.60
N ALA A 138 3.68 -7.93 -21.77
CA ALA A 138 3.78 -8.70 -22.99
C ALA A 138 4.83 -9.83 -22.87
N TYR A 139 6.01 -9.52 -22.32
CA TYR A 139 7.06 -10.51 -22.06
C TYR A 139 6.64 -11.52 -20.99
N ARG A 140 5.96 -11.10 -19.91
CA ARG A 140 5.43 -12.01 -18.88
C ARG A 140 4.43 -13.01 -19.47
N ALA A 141 3.48 -12.54 -20.29
CA ALA A 141 2.54 -13.41 -20.98
C ALA A 141 3.24 -14.41 -21.93
N GLN A 142 4.35 -14.03 -22.56
CA GLN A 142 5.18 -14.96 -23.34
C GLN A 142 5.87 -16.01 -22.47
N CYS A 143 6.43 -15.61 -21.32
CA CYS A 143 7.03 -16.52 -20.33
C CYS A 143 6.01 -17.54 -19.81
N ASP A 144 4.79 -17.10 -19.57
CA ASP A 144 3.67 -17.94 -19.13
C ASP A 144 3.05 -18.78 -20.26
N ARG A 145 3.62 -18.70 -21.48
CA ARG A 145 3.15 -19.36 -22.71
C ARG A 145 1.72 -18.98 -23.11
N ASN A 146 1.22 -17.86 -22.60
CA ASN A 146 -0.07 -17.29 -23.00
C ASN A 146 0.13 -16.39 -24.23
N PHE A 147 0.34 -17.03 -25.39
CA PHE A 147 0.68 -16.33 -26.62
C PHE A 147 -0.46 -15.49 -27.21
N ASP A 148 -1.71 -15.77 -26.85
CA ASP A 148 -2.86 -14.93 -27.21
C ASP A 148 -2.83 -13.59 -26.46
N LEU A 149 -2.61 -13.64 -25.15
CA LEU A 149 -2.51 -12.45 -24.31
C LEU A 149 -1.24 -11.64 -24.64
N ALA A 150 -0.11 -12.31 -24.87
CA ALA A 150 1.11 -11.66 -25.34
C ALA A 150 0.91 -10.94 -26.67
N GLN A 151 0.23 -11.56 -27.63
CA GLN A 151 -0.07 -10.93 -28.92
C GLN A 151 -0.94 -9.68 -28.76
N GLN A 152 -1.91 -9.71 -27.85
CA GLN A 152 -2.75 -8.56 -27.54
C GLN A 152 -1.92 -7.39 -27.00
N PHE A 153 -1.04 -7.64 -26.03
CA PHE A 153 -0.17 -6.60 -25.51
C PHE A 153 0.77 -6.03 -26.58
N TRP A 154 1.39 -6.87 -27.41
CA TRP A 154 2.27 -6.41 -28.48
C TRP A 154 1.53 -5.60 -29.56
N LEU A 155 0.29 -5.97 -29.90
CA LEU A 155 -0.55 -5.16 -30.79
C LEU A 155 -0.89 -3.80 -30.19
N GLN A 156 -1.20 -3.75 -28.89
CA GLN A 156 -1.47 -2.50 -28.17
C GLN A 156 -0.24 -1.59 -28.12
N ILE A 157 0.94 -2.14 -27.84
CA ILE A 157 2.22 -1.40 -27.84
C ILE A 157 2.49 -0.82 -29.23
N ASN A 158 2.33 -1.63 -30.28
CA ASN A 158 2.57 -1.17 -31.64
C ASN A 158 1.57 -0.08 -32.06
N ALA A 159 0.29 -0.20 -31.67
CA ALA A 159 -0.72 0.83 -31.93
C ALA A 159 -0.42 2.13 -31.18
N ALA A 160 -0.04 2.06 -29.90
CA ALA A 160 0.33 3.21 -29.07
C ALA A 160 1.57 3.94 -29.63
N ALA A 161 2.51 3.19 -30.20
CA ALA A 161 3.71 3.72 -30.87
C ALA A 161 3.50 4.10 -32.34
N GLN A 162 2.25 4.14 -32.83
CA GLN A 162 1.90 4.43 -34.23
C GLN A 162 2.63 3.56 -35.26
N GLY A 163 2.83 2.27 -34.95
CA GLY A 163 3.48 1.33 -35.83
C GLY A 163 5.01 1.44 -35.89
N ARG A 164 5.65 2.16 -34.95
CA ARG A 164 7.10 2.43 -34.97
C ARG A 164 7.88 1.69 -33.89
N ASP A 165 7.22 0.89 -33.05
CA ASP A 165 7.91 0.13 -32.01
C ASP A 165 8.51 -1.15 -32.58
N THR A 166 9.83 -1.17 -32.71
CA THR A 166 10.57 -2.26 -33.35
C THR A 166 10.47 -3.58 -32.58
N ASP A 167 10.36 -3.52 -31.26
CA ASP A 167 10.26 -4.72 -30.41
C ASP A 167 8.89 -5.37 -30.60
N ALA A 168 7.83 -4.57 -30.60
CA ALA A 168 6.48 -5.06 -30.82
C ALA A 168 6.30 -5.69 -32.21
N ILE A 169 6.86 -5.08 -33.25
CA ILE A 169 6.80 -5.64 -34.62
C ILE A 169 7.50 -7.00 -34.68
N LYS A 170 8.70 -7.11 -34.10
CA LYS A 170 9.48 -8.34 -34.07
C LYS A 170 8.78 -9.46 -33.29
N GLU A 171 8.26 -9.14 -32.10
CA GLU A 171 7.63 -10.14 -31.24
C GLU A 171 6.27 -10.61 -31.77
N LEU A 172 5.50 -9.75 -32.46
CA LEU A 172 4.29 -10.17 -33.16
C LEU A 172 4.59 -11.17 -34.29
N GLN A 173 5.69 -10.98 -35.01
CA GLN A 173 6.14 -11.93 -36.04
C GLN A 173 6.55 -13.27 -35.41
N ASN A 174 7.29 -13.24 -34.29
CA ASN A 174 7.69 -14.44 -33.56
C ASN A 174 6.47 -15.24 -33.07
N ILE A 175 5.48 -14.56 -32.47
CA ILE A 175 4.26 -15.21 -31.98
C ILE A 175 3.46 -15.81 -33.14
N ALA A 176 3.37 -15.12 -34.28
CA ALA A 176 2.72 -15.66 -35.48
C ALA A 176 3.40 -16.95 -35.98
N GLN A 177 4.73 -17.00 -35.97
CA GLN A 177 5.49 -18.21 -36.31
C GLN A 177 5.22 -19.37 -35.33
N ILE A 178 5.23 -19.10 -34.02
CA ILE A 178 4.94 -20.11 -32.98
C ILE A 178 3.53 -20.68 -33.16
N LYS A 179 2.53 -19.84 -33.38
CA LYS A 179 1.14 -20.28 -33.62
C LYS A 179 1.01 -21.11 -34.90
N SER A 180 1.74 -20.75 -35.96
CA SER A 180 1.75 -21.53 -37.20
C SER A 180 2.38 -22.92 -37.03
N ALA A 181 3.46 -23.04 -36.22
CA ALA A 181 4.11 -24.32 -35.92
C ALA A 181 3.25 -25.23 -35.02
N GLN A 182 2.55 -24.66 -34.04
CA GLN A 182 1.62 -25.40 -33.18
C GLN A 182 0.42 -25.94 -33.98
N THR A 183 -0.06 -25.18 -34.96
CA THR A 183 -1.13 -25.61 -35.88
C THR A 183 -0.67 -26.75 -36.81
N ALA A 184 0.60 -26.74 -37.24
CA ALA A 184 1.17 -27.82 -38.03
C ALA A 184 1.32 -29.13 -37.23
N SER A 185 1.71 -29.05 -35.94
CA SER A 185 1.79 -30.22 -35.05
C SER A 185 0.42 -30.78 -34.66
N SER A 186 -0.63 -29.98 -34.54
CA SER A 186 -1.99 -30.48 -34.26
C SER A 186 -2.63 -31.20 -35.45
N THR A 187 -2.14 -30.96 -36.67
CA THR A 187 -2.68 -31.58 -37.89
C THR A 187 -2.13 -33.01 -38.11
N LEU A 188 -1.02 -33.38 -37.45
CA LEU A 188 -0.43 -34.73 -37.49
C LEU A 188 -1.07 -35.72 -36.50
N LEU A 189 -2.02 -35.27 -35.68
CA LEU A 189 -2.71 -36.08 -34.66
C LEU A 189 -4.22 -36.07 -34.92
N GLN A 190 -4.66 -36.68 -36.01
CA GLN A 190 -6.02 -37.21 -36.11
C GLN A 190 -5.99 -38.73 -36.26
N PRO A 191 -6.68 -39.49 -35.39
CA PRO A 191 -6.81 -40.93 -35.54
C PRO A 191 -7.90 -41.27 -36.56
N SER A 192 -7.52 -41.99 -37.62
CA SER A 192 -8.44 -42.77 -38.44
C SER A 192 -9.16 -43.82 -37.56
N SER A 193 -10.47 -43.96 -37.77
CA SER A 193 -11.42 -44.75 -36.99
C SER A 193 -11.09 -46.26 -36.89
N PRO A 194 -11.62 -46.99 -35.88
CA PRO A 194 -11.14 -48.33 -35.53
C PRO A 194 -11.86 -49.44 -36.30
N GLY A 195 -11.07 -50.36 -36.87
CA GLY A 195 -11.52 -51.66 -37.37
C GLY A 195 -11.04 -52.78 -36.45
N LEU A 196 -11.94 -53.69 -36.09
CA LEU A 196 -11.72 -54.88 -35.26
C LEU A 196 -10.57 -55.78 -35.76
N GLY A 197 -9.84 -56.41 -34.83
CA GLY A 197 -9.15 -57.68 -35.15
C GLY A 197 -7.91 -58.00 -34.32
N SER A 198 -8.11 -58.87 -33.33
CA SER A 198 -7.23 -59.91 -32.78
C SER A 198 -5.69 -59.89 -32.98
N ARG A 199 -5.04 -60.26 -31.86
CA ARG A 199 -3.95 -61.25 -31.68
C ARG A 199 -2.51 -60.89 -32.10
N ALA A 200 -1.67 -61.07 -31.08
CA ALA A 200 -0.42 -61.86 -31.09
C ALA A 200 0.90 -61.18 -31.51
N SER A 201 1.72 -60.99 -30.48
CA SER A 201 3.04 -61.64 -30.31
C SER A 201 4.30 -61.02 -30.93
N LEU A 202 5.32 -60.99 -30.05
CA LEU A 202 6.77 -61.00 -30.26
C LEU A 202 7.41 -59.67 -30.70
N ALA A 203 8.58 -59.24 -30.25
CA ALA A 203 9.48 -59.43 -29.09
C ALA A 203 10.80 -58.69 -29.48
N VAL A 204 11.72 -58.53 -28.53
CA VAL A 204 13.18 -58.28 -28.70
C VAL A 204 13.57 -56.78 -28.73
N GLU A 205 13.93 -56.20 -27.58
CA GLU A 205 15.31 -55.90 -27.07
C GLU A 205 15.67 -54.42 -27.36
N VAL A 206 16.40 -53.62 -26.56
CA VAL A 206 17.30 -53.81 -25.41
C VAL A 206 17.39 -52.47 -24.63
N GLN A 207 17.37 -52.59 -23.29
CA GLN A 207 17.97 -51.78 -22.20
C GLN A 207 17.79 -50.24 -22.08
N PRO A 208 17.55 -49.80 -20.83
CA PRO A 208 18.65 -49.19 -20.07
C PRO A 208 18.98 -49.94 -18.78
N SER A 209 20.28 -50.08 -18.55
CA SER A 209 20.95 -50.58 -17.35
C SER A 209 20.62 -49.76 -16.09
N ASN A 210 19.97 -50.41 -15.11
CA ASN A 210 20.59 -50.90 -13.85
C ASN A 210 21.69 -50.01 -13.24
N LEU A 211 21.67 -49.56 -11.98
CA LEU A 211 21.34 -50.19 -10.68
C LEU A 211 21.34 -49.07 -9.60
N ASN A 212 20.81 -49.17 -8.38
CA ASN A 212 19.76 -49.94 -7.70
C ASN A 212 19.70 -49.33 -6.27
N PRO A 213 18.55 -49.28 -5.59
CA PRO A 213 18.44 -48.89 -4.19
C PRO A 213 18.64 -50.11 -3.27
N SER A 214 19.41 -49.96 -2.19
CA SER A 214 19.52 -51.00 -1.15
C SER A 214 18.93 -50.50 0.17
N SER A 215 17.73 -51.00 0.45
CA SER A 215 17.10 -51.11 1.75
C SER A 215 17.86 -52.06 2.69
N GLN A 216 18.01 -51.66 3.94
CA GLN A 216 18.08 -52.49 5.16
C GLN A 216 18.03 -51.47 6.31
N VAL A 217 17.09 -51.44 7.26
CA VAL A 217 16.59 -52.51 8.11
C VAL A 217 15.19 -52.14 8.63
N GLN A 218 14.26 -53.07 8.51
CA GLN A 218 12.96 -53.05 9.17
C GLN A 218 13.06 -53.74 10.54
N ARG A 219 12.30 -53.22 11.52
CA ARG A 219 11.89 -53.81 12.83
C ARG A 219 12.75 -53.49 14.06
N LYS A 220 12.25 -52.55 14.88
CA LYS A 220 11.71 -52.80 16.25
C LYS A 220 11.25 -51.48 16.87
N ILE A 221 9.97 -51.17 16.74
CA ILE A 221 9.22 -50.27 17.63
C ILE A 221 8.34 -51.19 18.47
N PRO A 222 8.46 -51.16 19.81
CA PRO A 222 7.36 -50.58 20.57
C PRO A 222 7.79 -49.78 21.82
N ASN A 223 6.87 -48.89 22.22
CA ASN A 223 6.74 -48.25 23.54
C ASN A 223 7.42 -46.89 23.73
N PHE A 224 6.76 -45.83 23.24
CA PHE A 224 6.41 -44.67 24.08
C PHE A 224 5.31 -43.83 23.38
N SER A 225 4.10 -44.39 23.30
CA SER A 225 2.91 -43.68 22.83
C SER A 225 1.77 -43.90 23.81
N ARG A 226 1.91 -43.33 25.02
CA ARG A 226 0.82 -43.18 25.99
C ARG A 226 1.13 -42.01 26.93
N ARG A 227 0.92 -40.80 26.42
CA ARG A 227 0.41 -39.60 27.12
C ARG A 227 0.32 -38.47 26.09
N LEU A 228 -0.77 -37.70 26.15
CA LEU A 228 -1.19 -36.65 25.21
C LEU A 228 -1.91 -37.12 23.93
N ARG A 229 -3.05 -37.80 24.13
CA ARG A 229 -4.24 -37.58 23.30
C ARG A 229 -5.33 -36.96 24.16
N LEU A 230 -5.39 -35.63 24.18
CA LEU A 230 -6.64 -34.87 24.24
C LEU A 230 -6.48 -33.78 23.19
N SER A 231 -7.23 -33.97 22.10
CA SER A 231 -7.02 -33.34 20.80
C SER A 231 -7.48 -31.89 20.78
N THR A 232 -6.71 -31.08 20.08
CA THR A 232 -6.94 -29.72 19.57
C THR A 232 -8.23 -29.52 18.76
N THR A 233 -9.08 -30.53 18.64
CA THR A 233 -10.35 -30.45 17.89
C THR A 233 -11.50 -29.80 18.67
N GLY A 234 -11.41 -29.63 19.99
CA GLY A 234 -12.48 -28.99 20.80
C GLY A 234 -12.56 -27.46 20.67
N LEU A 235 -11.42 -26.78 20.49
CA LEU A 235 -11.35 -25.31 20.42
C LEU A 235 -11.72 -24.77 19.02
N GLU A 236 -11.45 -25.52 17.96
CA GLU A 236 -11.82 -25.13 16.60
C GLU A 236 -13.32 -25.27 16.33
N LEU A 237 -13.98 -26.25 16.96
CA LEU A 237 -15.44 -26.40 16.93
C LEU A 237 -16.16 -25.24 17.65
N THR A 238 -15.55 -24.63 18.67
CA THR A 238 -16.15 -23.51 19.40
C THR A 238 -15.96 -22.17 18.69
N LYS A 239 -14.81 -21.91 18.05
CA LYS A 239 -14.58 -20.70 17.23
C LYS A 239 -15.47 -20.64 15.99
N SER A 240 -15.71 -21.78 15.35
CA SER A 240 -16.60 -21.87 14.18
C SER A 240 -18.08 -21.78 14.56
N ALA A 241 -18.50 -22.35 15.70
CA ALA A 241 -19.88 -22.27 16.18
C ALA A 241 -20.29 -20.88 16.74
N LEU A 242 -19.35 -20.14 17.36
CA LEU A 242 -19.57 -18.75 17.80
C LEU A 242 -19.77 -17.79 16.62
N LYS A 243 -19.13 -18.04 15.48
CA LYS A 243 -19.32 -17.29 14.23
C LYS A 243 -20.71 -17.49 13.59
N GLN A 244 -21.48 -18.50 13.99
CA GLN A 244 -22.76 -18.86 13.36
C GLN A 244 -24.01 -18.73 14.25
N LYS A 245 -23.94 -18.08 15.43
CA LYS A 245 -25.10 -17.84 16.33
C LYS A 245 -25.95 -19.09 16.65
N ARG A 246 -25.34 -20.29 16.73
CA ARG A 246 -26.07 -21.58 16.82
C ARG A 246 -25.82 -22.40 18.09
N LEU A 247 -25.59 -21.77 19.24
CA LEU A 247 -25.48 -22.49 20.52
C LEU A 247 -26.52 -22.01 21.52
N SER A 248 -27.35 -22.94 22.02
CA SER A 248 -28.35 -22.66 23.05
C SER A 248 -27.70 -22.55 24.43
N GLN A 249 -28.32 -21.77 25.33
CA GLN A 249 -27.83 -21.45 26.68
C GLN A 249 -27.45 -22.69 27.52
N LYS A 250 -28.07 -23.84 27.25
CA LYS A 250 -27.81 -25.10 27.95
C LYS A 250 -26.46 -25.73 27.56
N ALA A 251 -26.00 -25.51 26.32
CA ALA A 251 -24.72 -26.02 25.80
C ALA A 251 -23.52 -25.18 26.25
N LEU A 252 -23.71 -23.87 26.48
CA LEU A 252 -22.66 -23.00 27.00
C LEU A 252 -22.34 -23.29 28.48
N ALA A 253 -23.37 -23.57 29.28
CA ALA A 253 -23.21 -23.90 30.70
C ALA A 253 -22.42 -25.21 30.92
N GLN A 254 -22.62 -26.21 30.05
CA GLN A 254 -21.93 -27.50 30.15
C GLN A 254 -20.47 -27.46 29.71
N ASN A 255 -20.12 -26.63 28.73
CA ASN A 255 -18.75 -26.57 28.19
C ASN A 255 -17.82 -25.61 28.95
N CYS A 256 -18.38 -24.63 29.65
CA CYS A 256 -17.60 -23.62 30.38
C CYS A 256 -17.68 -23.74 31.91
N GLY A 257 -18.45 -24.70 32.44
CA GLY A 257 -18.57 -24.93 33.89
C GLY A 257 -19.27 -23.79 34.65
N LEU A 258 -19.98 -22.90 33.95
CA LEU A 258 -20.64 -21.73 34.54
C LEU A 258 -22.11 -22.02 34.86
N THR A 259 -22.59 -21.52 35.99
CA THR A 259 -23.98 -21.70 36.41
C THR A 259 -24.94 -20.87 35.52
N GLN A 260 -26.14 -21.40 35.28
CA GLN A 260 -27.14 -20.73 34.42
C GLN A 260 -27.49 -19.30 34.86
N SER A 261 -27.37 -18.99 36.15
CA SER A 261 -27.60 -17.63 36.68
C SER A 261 -26.50 -16.64 36.28
N ALA A 262 -25.25 -17.09 36.14
CA ALA A 262 -24.13 -16.25 35.69
C ALA A 262 -24.26 -15.85 34.22
N ILE A 263 -24.71 -16.79 33.37
CA ILE A 263 -24.94 -16.57 31.94
C ILE A 263 -26.13 -15.63 31.71
N SER A 264 -27.20 -15.77 32.49
CA SER A 264 -28.37 -14.89 32.41
C SER A 264 -28.07 -13.46 32.88
N ARG A 265 -27.11 -13.30 33.80
CA ARG A 265 -26.62 -11.98 34.26
C ARG A 265 -25.76 -11.31 33.18
N PHE A 266 -24.91 -12.08 32.49
CA PHE A 266 -24.04 -11.59 31.41
C PHE A 266 -24.81 -11.11 30.17
N MET A 267 -25.92 -11.76 29.83
CA MET A 267 -26.73 -11.40 28.65
C MET A 267 -27.71 -10.24 28.88
N LYS A 268 -27.94 -9.82 30.13
CA LYS A 268 -28.88 -8.74 30.48
C LYS A 268 -28.25 -7.34 30.55
N GLN A 269 -26.94 -7.22 30.45
CA GLN A 269 -26.22 -5.93 30.50
C GLN A 269 -25.64 -5.58 29.12
N GLU A 270 -26.51 -5.09 28.23
CA GLU A 270 -26.10 -4.32 27.05
C GLU A 270 -25.64 -2.92 27.50
N LEU A 271 -24.33 -2.70 27.55
CA LEU A 271 -23.61 -1.41 27.47
C LEU A 271 -22.25 -1.61 28.13
N ILE A 272 -21.14 -1.71 27.39
CA ILE A 272 -19.84 -1.57 28.04
C ILE A 272 -18.80 -0.80 27.21
N ASP A 273 -18.32 0.24 27.89
CA ASP A 273 -17.21 1.16 27.69
C ASP A 273 -15.82 0.48 27.83
N TYR A 274 -14.80 1.01 27.16
CA TYR A 274 -13.49 0.38 26.90
C TYR A 274 -12.64 0.01 28.14
N LYS A 275 -13.03 0.42 29.36
CA LYS A 275 -12.25 0.21 30.61
C LYS A 275 -12.32 -1.19 31.22
N SER A 276 -13.13 -2.09 30.68
CA SER A 276 -13.42 -3.40 31.29
C SER A 276 -12.77 -4.59 30.56
N PHE A 277 -12.19 -4.36 29.39
CA PHE A 277 -11.40 -5.38 28.68
C PHE A 277 -10.04 -5.61 29.36
N ASP A 278 -9.40 -4.53 29.84
CA ASP A 278 -8.12 -4.59 30.55
C ASP A 278 -8.21 -5.36 31.89
N MET A 279 -9.34 -5.24 32.62
CA MET A 279 -9.58 -6.02 33.84
C MET A 279 -9.75 -7.53 33.59
N ILE A 280 -10.21 -7.93 32.40
CA ILE A 280 -10.38 -9.34 32.02
C ILE A 280 -9.01 -9.95 31.66
N CYS A 281 -8.13 -9.16 31.04
CA CYS A 281 -6.75 -9.54 30.76
C CYS A 281 -5.92 -9.71 32.04
N GLU A 282 -6.02 -8.78 33.01
CA GLU A 282 -5.38 -8.90 34.33
C GLU A 282 -5.83 -10.16 35.11
N ALA A 283 -7.11 -10.53 35.01
CA ALA A 283 -7.63 -11.73 35.69
C ALA A 283 -7.20 -13.06 35.02
N LEU A 284 -6.76 -13.02 33.76
CA LEU A 284 -6.23 -14.17 33.02
C LEU A 284 -4.71 -14.33 33.20
N ASP A 285 -3.97 -13.23 33.33
CA ASP A 285 -2.52 -13.23 33.60
C ASP A 285 -2.17 -13.80 34.99
N LEU A 286 -3.01 -13.54 36.00
CA LEU A 286 -2.84 -14.12 37.35
C LEU A 286 -2.95 -15.66 37.42
N LYS A 287 -3.39 -16.32 36.34
CA LYS A 287 -3.42 -17.80 36.24
C LYS A 287 -2.30 -18.40 35.40
N LEU A 288 -1.57 -17.58 34.63
CA LEU A 288 -0.49 -18.04 33.76
C LEU A 288 0.87 -18.09 34.49
N GLU A 289 1.05 -17.24 35.51
CA GLU A 289 2.26 -17.24 36.35
C GLU A 289 2.43 -18.53 37.18
N GLU A 290 1.34 -19.23 37.52
CA GLU A 290 1.41 -20.50 38.28
C GLU A 290 1.96 -21.70 37.47
N ILE A 291 2.09 -21.57 36.15
CA ILE A 291 2.45 -22.67 35.23
C ILE A 291 3.89 -22.54 34.68
N ALA A 292 4.49 -21.35 34.71
CA ALA A 292 5.78 -21.08 34.06
C ALA A 292 7.04 -21.50 34.87
N ASP A 293 6.89 -21.86 36.15
CA ASP A 293 8.01 -22.17 37.05
C ASP A 293 8.71 -23.53 36.82
N ASN A 294 8.38 -24.28 35.76
CA ASN A 294 8.79 -25.70 35.65
C ASN A 294 9.48 -26.16 34.35
N SER A 295 10.09 -25.26 33.57
CA SER A 295 10.95 -25.74 32.46
C SER A 295 12.05 -24.76 32.06
N ALA A 296 13.28 -25.00 32.54
CA ALA A 296 14.50 -24.36 32.05
C ALA A 296 15.27 -25.29 31.10
N ALA A 297 15.76 -24.76 29.97
CA ALA A 297 16.76 -25.38 29.10
C ALA A 297 17.56 -24.32 28.30
N PRO A 298 18.81 -24.60 27.87
CA PRO A 298 19.93 -23.65 28.00
C PRO A 298 20.42 -22.96 26.70
N SER A 299 21.16 -21.87 26.91
CA SER A 299 21.82 -20.96 25.95
C SER A 299 23.09 -21.50 25.28
N ILE A 300 23.37 -21.10 24.03
CA ILE A 300 24.63 -21.36 23.28
C ILE A 300 25.30 -20.01 22.89
N PRO A 301 26.64 -19.85 22.96
CA PRO A 301 27.32 -18.55 22.85
C PRO A 301 27.68 -18.12 21.41
N HIS A 302 27.65 -16.81 21.18
CA HIS A 302 28.16 -16.13 19.98
C HIS A 302 29.69 -16.07 19.92
N SER A 303 30.29 -16.60 18.86
CA SER A 303 31.52 -16.02 18.27
C SER A 303 31.69 -16.50 16.82
N GLN A 304 32.30 -15.64 15.99
CA GLN A 304 32.62 -15.78 14.56
C GLN A 304 31.61 -15.22 13.54
N ARG A 305 31.66 -13.90 13.34
CA ARG A 305 31.51 -13.29 12.01
C ARG A 305 32.31 -11.99 11.94
N ASN A 306 33.58 -12.09 11.54
CA ASN A 306 34.36 -10.97 11.03
C ASN A 306 34.85 -11.36 9.63
N GLN A 307 34.15 -10.89 8.61
CA GLN A 307 34.70 -10.73 7.26
C GLN A 307 34.32 -9.31 6.82
N SER A 308 35.33 -8.46 6.75
CA SER A 308 35.25 -7.09 6.24
C SER A 308 35.07 -7.13 4.73
N TYR A 309 33.89 -6.75 4.25
CA TYR A 309 33.69 -6.37 2.85
C TYR A 309 34.01 -4.88 2.74
N GLU A 310 34.90 -4.50 1.83
CA GLU A 310 35.07 -3.10 1.44
C GLU A 310 33.79 -2.62 0.75
N THR A 311 33.00 -1.79 1.44
CA THR A 311 31.80 -1.17 0.88
C THR A 311 32.21 -0.09 -0.10
N ILE A 312 32.24 -0.40 -1.39
CA ILE A 312 32.38 0.59 -2.46
C ILE A 312 31.10 1.43 -2.47
N THR A 313 31.17 2.65 -1.93
CA THR A 313 30.01 3.56 -1.92
C THR A 313 30.05 4.45 -3.14
N ILE A 314 29.00 4.38 -3.97
CA ILE A 314 28.86 5.22 -5.17
C ILE A 314 28.24 6.57 -4.72
N PRO A 315 28.76 7.74 -5.13
CA PRO A 315 28.13 9.02 -4.84
C PRO A 315 26.78 9.17 -5.57
N PHE A 316 25.78 9.77 -4.92
CA PHE A 316 24.50 10.10 -5.57
C PHE A 316 24.62 11.39 -6.41
N ASP A 317 24.09 11.36 -7.64
CA ASP A 317 23.87 12.58 -8.44
C ASP A 317 22.63 13.31 -7.89
N THR A 318 22.85 14.42 -7.18
CA THR A 318 21.77 15.20 -6.57
C THR A 318 21.24 16.27 -7.53
N ARG A 319 19.94 16.48 -7.45
CA ARG A 319 19.17 17.47 -8.21
C ARG A 319 18.38 18.32 -7.23
N ILE A 320 17.84 19.43 -7.72
CA ILE A 320 16.96 20.29 -6.95
C ILE A 320 15.53 20.09 -7.44
N PHE A 321 14.59 19.94 -6.51
CA PHE A 321 13.16 20.02 -6.80
C PHE A 321 12.51 21.14 -5.99
N GLU A 322 11.45 21.71 -6.54
CA GLU A 322 10.66 22.73 -5.88
C GLU A 322 9.37 22.16 -5.29
N PHE A 323 8.93 22.71 -4.17
CA PHE A 323 7.69 22.33 -3.51
C PHE A 323 7.13 23.50 -2.69
N ASP A 324 5.87 23.37 -2.28
CA ASP A 324 5.21 24.33 -1.42
C ASP A 324 5.18 23.79 0.03
N THR A 325 5.43 24.67 0.99
CA THR A 325 5.12 24.44 2.40
C THR A 325 4.00 25.36 2.84
N ILE A 326 3.23 24.92 3.84
CA ILE A 326 2.09 25.66 4.37
C ILE A 326 2.10 25.64 5.90
N ARG A 327 1.74 26.78 6.49
CA ARG A 327 1.44 26.88 7.93
C ARG A 327 0.01 27.33 8.14
N VAL A 328 -0.62 26.79 9.18
CA VAL A 328 -1.98 27.12 9.61
C VAL A 328 -2.02 27.57 11.07
N ASN A 329 -2.99 28.43 11.39
CA ASN A 329 -3.29 28.80 12.78
C ASN A 329 -4.11 27.69 13.48
N GLN A 330 -4.44 27.88 14.77
CA GLN A 330 -5.24 26.94 15.57
C GLN A 330 -6.63 26.57 14.99
N ARG A 331 -7.17 27.41 14.09
CA ARG A 331 -8.45 27.19 13.42
C ARG A 331 -8.28 26.51 12.06
N GLY A 332 -7.06 26.13 11.68
CA GLY A 332 -6.77 25.50 10.40
C GLY A 332 -6.79 26.48 9.21
N GLN A 333 -6.74 27.78 9.45
CA GLN A 333 -6.66 28.79 8.39
C GLN A 333 -5.19 28.99 8.00
N GLU A 334 -4.92 29.00 6.70
CA GLU A 334 -3.59 29.31 6.15
C GLU A 334 -3.11 30.67 6.66
N VAL A 335 -1.92 30.68 7.27
CA VAL A 335 -1.23 31.90 7.71
C VAL A 335 0.01 32.19 6.87
N GLU A 336 0.57 31.16 6.26
CA GLU A 336 1.78 31.28 5.46
C GLU A 336 1.86 30.14 4.44
N ARG A 337 2.32 30.48 3.24
CA ARG A 337 2.72 29.53 2.21
C ARG A 337 4.03 29.98 1.60
N ARG A 338 4.97 29.06 1.45
CA ARG A 338 6.30 29.35 0.88
C ARG A 338 6.64 28.34 -0.19
N ARG A 339 7.18 28.84 -1.31
CA ARG A 339 7.88 28.01 -2.29
C ARG A 339 9.28 27.74 -1.77
N GLN A 340 9.70 26.49 -1.74
CA GLN A 340 11.01 26.06 -1.26
C GLN A 340 11.62 25.04 -2.21
N THR A 341 12.91 24.78 -2.00
CA THR A 341 13.69 23.81 -2.76
C THR A 341 14.39 22.86 -1.80
N ALA A 342 14.57 21.61 -2.22
CA ALA A 342 15.41 20.65 -1.54
C ALA A 342 16.24 19.87 -2.56
N GLU A 343 17.41 19.42 -2.10
CA GLU A 343 18.23 18.49 -2.84
C GLU A 343 17.63 17.08 -2.74
N TYR A 344 17.61 16.36 -3.84
CA TYR A 344 17.17 14.97 -3.89
C TYR A 344 17.94 14.19 -4.94
N CYS A 345 18.00 12.87 -4.82
CA CYS A 345 18.48 12.00 -5.87
C CYS A 345 17.38 11.01 -6.28
N THR A 346 17.56 10.39 -7.43
CA THR A 346 16.68 9.34 -7.94
C THR A 346 17.44 8.05 -8.13
N GLU A 347 16.98 6.98 -7.48
CA GLU A 347 17.52 5.63 -7.67
C GLU A 347 16.60 4.85 -8.60
N ASN A 348 17.13 4.30 -9.70
CA ASN A 348 16.34 3.44 -10.58
C ASN A 348 16.37 2.01 -10.07
N ILE A 349 15.25 1.58 -9.49
CA ILE A 349 15.14 0.24 -8.89
C ILE A 349 14.77 -0.85 -9.90
N GLY A 350 14.47 -0.48 -11.14
CA GLY A 350 14.10 -1.38 -12.23
C GLY A 350 12.77 -1.01 -12.87
N ASN A 351 12.56 -1.49 -14.10
CA ASN A 351 11.30 -1.32 -14.87
C ASN A 351 10.84 0.15 -15.04
N GLY A 352 11.77 1.10 -15.01
CA GLY A 352 11.45 2.54 -15.10
C GLY A 352 10.84 3.12 -13.83
N ILE A 353 10.76 2.34 -12.74
CA ILE A 353 10.34 2.82 -11.42
C ILE A 353 11.55 3.40 -10.69
N VAL A 354 11.35 4.56 -10.08
CA VAL A 354 12.39 5.28 -9.35
C VAL A 354 12.01 5.48 -7.88
N LEU A 355 13.02 5.52 -7.01
CA LEU A 355 12.91 6.05 -5.65
C LEU A 355 13.43 7.48 -5.66
N GLU A 356 12.62 8.42 -5.16
CA GLU A 356 13.06 9.79 -4.90
C GLU A 356 13.51 9.90 -3.44
N MET A 357 14.79 10.21 -3.23
CA MET A 357 15.42 10.29 -1.91
C MET A 357 15.88 11.72 -1.64
N VAL A 358 15.30 12.36 -0.63
CA VAL A 358 15.55 13.76 -0.27
C VAL A 358 16.73 13.85 0.70
N SER A 359 17.61 14.83 0.46
CA SER A 359 18.76 15.13 1.33
C SER A 359 18.29 15.82 2.60
N ILE A 360 18.47 15.12 3.72
CA ILE A 360 18.11 15.60 5.05
C ILE A 360 19.39 16.11 5.72
N PRO A 361 19.48 17.42 6.05
CA PRO A 361 20.66 17.95 6.70
C PRO A 361 20.83 17.34 8.08
N GLY A 362 22.08 17.18 8.52
CA GLY A 362 22.35 16.85 9.92
C GLY A 362 22.03 18.03 10.83
N GLY A 363 21.81 17.76 12.11
CA GLY A 363 21.54 18.80 13.09
C GLY A 363 21.08 18.25 14.43
N THR A 364 20.82 19.16 15.36
CA THR A 364 20.35 18.84 16.71
C THR A 364 18.91 19.31 16.87
N PHE A 365 18.04 18.48 17.46
CA PHE A 365 16.66 18.83 17.77
C PHE A 365 16.22 18.27 19.11
N LEU A 366 15.10 18.80 19.62
CA LEU A 366 14.43 18.26 20.80
C LEU A 366 13.39 17.20 20.38
N MET A 367 13.68 15.94 20.70
CA MET A 367 12.82 14.79 20.46
C MET A 367 11.82 14.61 21.61
N GLY A 368 10.58 14.25 21.28
CA GLY A 368 9.47 14.15 22.22
C GLY A 368 8.61 15.41 22.29
N SER A 369 7.55 15.38 23.10
CA SER A 369 6.58 16.48 23.18
C SER A 369 6.80 17.41 24.36
N LEU A 370 6.48 18.68 24.14
CA LEU A 370 6.44 19.69 25.20
C LEU A 370 5.39 19.31 26.25
N GLU A 371 5.66 19.60 27.52
CA GLU A 371 4.74 19.29 28.62
C GLU A 371 3.35 19.92 28.43
N THR A 372 3.29 21.07 27.75
CA THR A 372 2.05 21.82 27.45
C THR A 372 1.40 21.42 26.12
N GLU A 373 1.97 20.46 25.38
CA GLU A 373 1.43 20.01 24.11
C GLU A 373 0.09 19.28 24.28
N PHE A 374 -0.92 19.68 23.52
CA PHE A 374 -2.24 19.07 23.63
C PHE A 374 -2.24 17.64 23.08
N GLY A 375 -2.73 16.72 23.91
CA GLY A 375 -2.76 15.30 23.58
C GLY A 375 -1.45 14.57 23.83
N ARG A 376 -0.47 15.20 24.51
CA ARG A 376 0.77 14.55 24.95
C ARG A 376 0.50 13.30 25.76
N LEU A 377 1.25 12.24 25.46
CA LEU A 377 1.31 11.01 26.23
C LEU A 377 2.60 10.90 27.04
N LYS A 378 2.60 10.03 28.07
CA LYS A 378 3.77 9.81 28.94
C LYS A 378 4.97 9.23 28.20
N ASN A 379 4.72 8.41 27.18
CA ASN A 379 5.74 7.74 26.39
C ASN A 379 6.48 8.66 25.42
N GLU A 380 6.03 9.91 25.26
CA GLU A 380 6.66 10.95 24.43
C GLU A 380 7.69 11.77 25.23
N ALA A 381 8.02 11.31 26.44
CA ALA A 381 8.80 12.04 27.44
C ALA A 381 9.91 11.16 28.03
N PRO A 382 10.97 11.76 28.63
CA PRO A 382 11.27 13.19 28.65
C PRO A 382 11.65 13.74 27.27
N GLN A 383 11.43 15.04 27.07
CA GLN A 383 11.98 15.72 25.91
C GLN A 383 13.51 15.76 26.06
N HIS A 384 14.24 15.37 25.03
CA HIS A 384 15.70 15.25 25.09
C HIS A 384 16.35 15.69 23.77
N SER A 385 17.62 16.08 23.85
CA SER A 385 18.38 16.55 22.69
C SER A 385 18.96 15.36 21.92
N VAL A 386 18.75 15.34 20.61
CA VAL A 386 19.30 14.32 19.71
C VAL A 386 20.03 15.00 18.55
N THR A 387 21.23 14.53 18.25
CA THR A 387 22.06 15.04 17.14
C THR A 387 22.19 13.99 16.06
N LEU A 388 21.81 14.35 14.83
CA LEU A 388 21.86 13.46 13.67
C LEU A 388 22.91 13.93 12.66
N LYS A 389 23.56 12.95 12.01
CA LYS A 389 24.34 13.18 10.80
C LYS A 389 23.41 13.37 9.60
N PRO A 390 23.86 13.99 8.50
CA PRO A 390 23.09 14.04 7.26
C PRO A 390 22.76 12.63 6.74
N PHE A 391 21.59 12.47 6.14
CA PHE A 391 21.13 11.21 5.55
C PHE A 391 20.15 11.50 4.41
N LEU A 392 19.84 10.49 3.60
CA LEU A 392 18.78 10.57 2.61
C LEU A 392 17.51 9.91 3.16
N MET A 393 16.34 10.49 2.91
CA MET A 393 15.05 9.89 3.27
C MET A 393 14.12 9.85 2.06
N GLY A 394 13.37 8.76 1.91
CA GLY A 394 12.34 8.65 0.87
C GLY A 394 11.37 9.82 0.94
N LYS A 395 11.18 10.51 -0.19
CA LYS A 395 10.27 11.66 -0.33
C LYS A 395 8.84 11.32 0.12
N TYR A 396 8.45 10.07 -0.12
CA TYR A 396 7.17 9.45 0.20
C TYR A 396 7.39 8.11 0.93
N PRO A 397 6.35 7.56 1.59
CA PRO A 397 6.33 6.15 1.94
C PRO A 397 6.48 5.26 0.70
N ILE A 398 7.00 4.04 0.86
CA ILE A 398 7.18 3.10 -0.24
C ILE A 398 5.84 2.82 -0.91
N THR A 399 5.78 2.99 -2.22
CA THR A 399 4.59 2.74 -3.02
C THR A 399 4.44 1.26 -3.38
N GLN A 400 3.23 0.85 -3.77
CA GLN A 400 2.97 -0.52 -4.22
C GLN A 400 3.82 -0.88 -5.46
N ALA A 401 3.98 0.04 -6.41
CA ALA A 401 4.83 -0.19 -7.57
C ALA A 401 6.32 -0.38 -7.19
N GLN A 402 6.83 0.40 -6.24
CA GLN A 402 8.20 0.23 -5.73
C GLN A 402 8.36 -1.08 -4.97
N TRP A 403 7.37 -1.44 -4.15
CA TRP A 403 7.31 -2.73 -3.45
C TRP A 403 7.40 -3.90 -4.42
N GLU A 404 6.54 -3.95 -5.44
CA GLU A 404 6.49 -5.04 -6.41
C GLU A 404 7.85 -5.28 -7.09
N VAL A 405 8.55 -4.20 -7.48
CA VAL A 405 9.87 -4.30 -8.11
C VAL A 405 10.88 -4.94 -7.15
N VAL A 406 11.01 -4.41 -5.92
CA VAL A 406 12.02 -4.91 -4.96
C VAL A 406 11.65 -6.28 -4.41
N ALA A 407 10.37 -6.55 -4.17
CA ALA A 407 9.86 -7.86 -3.73
C ALA A 407 10.04 -8.95 -4.80
N SER A 408 10.21 -8.57 -6.07
CA SER A 408 10.58 -9.50 -7.15
C SER A 408 12.08 -9.76 -7.29
N LEU A 409 12.93 -8.97 -6.64
CA LEU A 409 14.38 -9.18 -6.64
C LEU A 409 14.74 -10.48 -5.89
N PRO A 410 15.92 -11.06 -6.14
CA PRO A 410 16.36 -12.25 -5.42
C PRO A 410 16.32 -12.05 -3.90
N LYS A 411 15.68 -12.98 -3.21
CA LYS A 411 15.63 -13.05 -1.75
C LYS A 411 17.02 -12.93 -1.12
N VAL A 412 17.09 -12.20 -0.01
CA VAL A 412 18.25 -12.14 0.87
C VAL A 412 18.03 -13.05 2.08
N HIS A 413 16.98 -12.82 2.87
CA HIS A 413 16.70 -13.57 4.10
C HIS A 413 15.33 -14.25 4.09
N ARG A 414 14.29 -13.63 3.53
CA ARG A 414 12.92 -14.16 3.51
C ARG A 414 12.16 -13.88 2.22
N GLU A 415 11.12 -14.67 2.00
CA GLU A 415 10.19 -14.42 0.88
C GLU A 415 9.33 -13.20 1.18
N LEU A 416 8.99 -12.45 0.13
CA LEU A 416 8.08 -11.31 0.20
C LEU A 416 6.83 -11.63 -0.62
N GLU A 417 5.67 -11.33 -0.03
CA GLU A 417 4.41 -11.32 -0.78
C GLU A 417 4.42 -10.14 -1.76
N LEU A 418 4.15 -10.40 -3.04
CA LEU A 418 4.25 -9.37 -4.08
C LEU A 418 3.19 -8.26 -3.92
N ASN A 419 1.96 -8.61 -3.53
CA ASN A 419 0.82 -7.69 -3.47
C ASN A 419 0.11 -7.75 -2.11
N PRO A 420 0.77 -7.34 -1.00
CA PRO A 420 0.21 -7.49 0.34
C PRO A 420 -0.92 -6.49 0.64
N SER A 421 -0.97 -5.38 -0.10
CA SER A 421 -1.84 -4.25 0.22
C SER A 421 -3.32 -4.57 0.05
N HIS A 422 -4.13 -4.05 0.96
CA HIS A 422 -5.59 -4.05 0.87
C HIS A 422 -6.11 -3.05 -0.18
N PHE A 423 -5.63 -1.80 -0.14
CA PHE A 423 -6.11 -0.72 -0.99
C PHE A 423 -5.28 -0.64 -2.27
N GLN A 424 -5.84 -1.04 -3.41
CA GLN A 424 -5.07 -1.16 -4.65
C GLN A 424 -4.75 0.18 -5.33
N GLY A 425 -3.51 0.33 -5.79
CA GLY A 425 -3.07 1.40 -6.68
C GLY A 425 -1.55 1.56 -6.68
N ALA A 426 -0.94 1.59 -7.88
CA ALA A 426 0.51 1.65 -8.06
C ALA A 426 1.21 2.74 -7.22
N ASN A 427 0.63 3.94 -7.16
CA ASN A 427 1.16 5.11 -6.43
C ASN A 427 0.62 5.23 -5.00
N ARG A 428 -0.15 4.27 -4.50
CA ARG A 428 -0.54 4.21 -3.08
C ARG A 428 0.62 3.65 -2.26
N PRO A 429 0.71 4.01 -0.97
CA PRO A 429 1.67 3.36 -0.09
C PRO A 429 1.38 1.86 -0.03
N VAL A 430 2.43 1.06 0.02
CA VAL A 430 2.31 -0.35 0.39
C VAL A 430 1.91 -0.44 1.87
N GLU A 431 0.88 -1.22 2.16
CA GLU A 431 0.44 -1.55 3.52
C GLU A 431 0.21 -3.06 3.68
N GLN A 432 -0.07 -3.51 4.92
CA GLN A 432 0.01 -4.92 5.35
C GLN A 432 1.42 -5.51 5.26
N VAL A 433 2.44 -4.68 5.47
CA VAL A 433 3.83 -5.12 5.49
C VAL A 433 4.29 -5.32 6.93
N PRO A 434 4.61 -6.56 7.36
CA PRO A 434 5.28 -6.80 8.64
C PRO A 434 6.63 -6.10 8.68
N TRP A 435 7.10 -5.73 9.87
CA TRP A 435 8.36 -5.01 10.05
C TRP A 435 9.55 -5.74 9.40
N HIS A 436 9.63 -7.05 9.59
CA HIS A 436 10.72 -7.87 9.05
C HIS A 436 10.71 -7.95 7.52
N ASP A 437 9.55 -7.79 6.90
CA ASP A 437 9.40 -7.79 5.45
C ASP A 437 9.82 -6.43 4.87
N ALA A 438 9.58 -5.34 5.62
CA ALA A 438 10.13 -4.01 5.30
C ALA A 438 11.66 -3.98 5.42
N VAL A 439 12.24 -4.70 6.38
CA VAL A 439 13.72 -4.87 6.48
C VAL A 439 14.25 -5.68 5.30
N GLU A 440 13.62 -6.81 4.95
CA GLU A 440 14.01 -7.59 3.75
C GLU A 440 13.93 -6.76 2.47
N PHE A 441 12.93 -5.88 2.33
CA PHE A 441 12.85 -4.93 1.22
C PHE A 441 14.12 -4.06 1.17
N CYS A 442 14.53 -3.51 2.31
CA CYS A 442 15.74 -2.69 2.41
C CYS A 442 17.00 -3.51 2.04
N ASP A 443 17.11 -4.74 2.53
CA ASP A 443 18.25 -5.62 2.24
C ASP A 443 18.36 -5.99 0.75
N ARG A 444 17.23 -6.28 0.10
CA ARG A 444 17.18 -6.54 -1.35
C ARG A 444 17.57 -5.31 -2.15
N LEU A 445 17.07 -4.14 -1.76
CA LEU A 445 17.40 -2.87 -2.39
C LEU A 445 18.88 -2.53 -2.23
N ALA A 446 19.43 -2.72 -1.03
CA ALA A 446 20.85 -2.52 -0.75
C ALA A 446 21.73 -3.44 -1.59
N LYS A 447 21.38 -4.73 -1.67
CA LYS A 447 22.09 -5.70 -2.53
C LYS A 447 22.02 -5.36 -4.02
N LYS A 448 20.91 -4.77 -4.47
CA LYS A 448 20.70 -4.40 -5.88
C LYS A 448 21.50 -3.16 -6.30
N THR A 449 21.61 -2.19 -5.40
CA THR A 449 22.15 -0.86 -5.70
C THR A 449 23.58 -0.66 -5.20
N GLY A 450 23.99 -1.41 -4.18
CA GLY A 450 25.26 -1.21 -3.48
C GLY A 450 25.20 -0.10 -2.41
N HIS A 451 24.05 0.55 -2.21
CA HIS A 451 23.85 1.56 -1.17
C HIS A 451 23.22 0.98 0.09
N GLU A 452 23.47 1.59 1.24
CA GLU A 452 22.98 1.11 2.52
C GLU A 452 21.56 1.65 2.82
N TYR A 453 20.56 0.94 2.32
CA TYR A 453 19.15 1.22 2.61
C TYR A 453 18.69 0.54 3.89
N ARG A 454 17.86 1.26 4.68
CA ARG A 454 17.24 0.73 5.91
C ARG A 454 15.96 1.49 6.27
N LEU A 455 15.25 0.98 7.28
CA LEU A 455 14.22 1.77 7.96
C LEU A 455 14.85 2.96 8.71
N PRO A 456 14.13 4.10 8.82
CA PRO A 456 14.58 5.20 9.66
C PRO A 456 14.67 4.76 11.12
N THR A 457 15.60 5.34 11.87
CA THR A 457 15.49 5.32 13.33
C THR A 457 14.31 6.19 13.75
N GLU A 458 13.77 5.98 14.94
CA GLU A 458 12.68 6.80 15.46
C GLU A 458 13.09 8.27 15.53
N ALA A 459 14.35 8.52 15.92
CA ALA A 459 14.92 9.86 15.97
C ALA A 459 15.02 10.50 14.57
N GLU A 460 15.48 9.76 13.56
CA GLU A 460 15.52 10.23 12.18
C GLU A 460 14.13 10.57 11.67
N TRP A 461 13.15 9.73 11.97
CA TRP A 461 11.76 9.96 11.57
C TRP A 461 11.20 11.22 12.22
N GLU A 462 11.36 11.42 13.54
CA GLU A 462 10.83 12.62 14.22
C GLU A 462 11.54 13.88 13.75
N TYR A 463 12.87 13.84 13.62
CA TYR A 463 13.67 14.95 13.12
C TYR A 463 13.19 15.38 11.73
N ALA A 464 13.06 14.40 10.83
CA ALA A 464 12.63 14.61 9.47
C ALA A 464 11.18 15.09 9.40
N CYS A 465 10.27 14.54 10.22
CA CYS A 465 8.87 14.96 10.30
C CYS A 465 8.74 16.44 10.72
N ARG A 466 9.48 16.82 11.78
CA ARG A 466 9.49 18.17 12.33
C ARG A 466 10.06 19.18 11.36
N ALA A 467 11.15 18.84 10.65
CA ALA A 467 11.87 19.74 9.75
C ALA A 467 12.10 21.14 10.35
N GLY A 468 12.55 21.17 11.61
CA GLY A 468 12.79 22.41 12.38
C GLY A 468 11.58 22.99 13.13
N SER A 469 10.38 22.43 12.96
CA SER A 469 9.19 22.86 13.73
C SER A 469 9.18 22.30 15.16
N THR A 470 8.74 23.13 16.10
CA THR A 470 8.52 22.76 17.51
C THR A 470 7.04 22.55 17.84
N THR A 471 6.17 22.71 16.85
CA THR A 471 4.72 22.53 16.97
C THR A 471 4.32 21.05 16.84
N PRO A 472 3.07 20.68 17.18
CA PRO A 472 2.60 19.29 17.03
C PRO A 472 2.69 18.78 15.59
N PHE A 473 2.49 19.64 14.60
CA PHE A 473 2.61 19.32 13.17
C PHE A 473 3.58 20.27 12.49
N HIS A 474 4.20 19.87 11.38
CA HIS A 474 5.02 20.81 10.58
C HIS A 474 4.18 21.93 9.97
N PHE A 475 2.86 21.74 9.87
CA PHE A 475 1.88 22.75 9.49
C PHE A 475 1.63 23.81 10.59
N GLY A 476 2.06 23.57 11.83
CA GLY A 476 1.80 24.45 12.97
C GLY A 476 0.99 23.77 14.08
N GLU A 477 0.12 24.55 14.73
CA GLU A 477 -0.58 24.11 15.95
C GLU A 477 -1.77 23.19 15.69
N THR A 478 -2.11 22.92 14.43
CA THR A 478 -3.20 22.02 14.06
C THR A 478 -3.00 21.41 12.67
N ILE A 479 -3.87 20.48 12.33
CA ILE A 479 -3.92 19.76 11.05
C ILE A 479 -5.37 19.77 10.53
N THR A 480 -5.55 19.80 9.21
CA THR A 480 -6.87 19.87 8.58
C THR A 480 -7.07 18.76 7.54
N PRO A 481 -8.33 18.46 7.14
CA PRO A 481 -8.64 17.46 6.12
C PRO A 481 -8.08 17.75 4.72
N GLN A 482 -7.57 18.97 4.50
CA GLN A 482 -6.95 19.46 3.27
C GLN A 482 -5.41 19.34 3.28
N LEU A 483 -4.82 18.93 4.42
CA LEU A 483 -3.37 18.84 4.59
C LEU A 483 -2.88 17.40 4.75
N ALA A 484 -3.75 16.49 5.19
CA ALA A 484 -3.39 15.12 5.51
C ALA A 484 -4.58 14.16 5.42
N ASN A 485 -4.28 12.87 5.27
CA ASN A 485 -5.28 11.81 5.25
C ASN A 485 -5.37 11.11 6.62
N TYR A 486 -6.42 11.38 7.38
CA TYR A 486 -6.69 10.80 8.70
C TYR A 486 -8.22 10.74 8.95
N ASP A 487 -8.66 10.19 10.09
CA ASP A 487 -10.06 10.24 10.52
C ASP A 487 -10.44 11.67 10.96
N CYS A 488 -10.75 12.48 9.95
CA CYS A 488 -11.14 13.86 10.12
C CYS A 488 -12.60 14.09 10.54
N LYS A 489 -13.33 13.05 10.99
CA LYS A 489 -14.53 13.27 11.82
C LYS A 489 -14.16 13.89 13.17
N TYR A 490 -12.92 13.71 13.60
CA TYR A 490 -12.34 14.33 14.78
C TYR A 490 -11.47 15.53 14.38
N SER A 491 -11.40 16.52 15.24
CA SER A 491 -10.59 17.72 15.07
C SER A 491 -9.45 17.74 16.07
N TYR A 492 -8.30 18.30 15.67
CA TYR A 492 -7.28 18.70 16.62
C TYR A 492 -7.58 20.13 17.07
N ARG A 493 -7.92 20.30 18.35
CA ARG A 493 -8.38 21.58 18.91
C ARG A 493 -9.56 22.15 18.09
N SER A 494 -9.41 23.37 17.59
CA SER A 494 -10.44 24.15 16.89
C SER A 494 -10.38 24.03 15.36
N ALA A 495 -9.61 23.07 14.82
CA ALA A 495 -9.58 22.83 13.38
C ALA A 495 -10.94 22.32 12.84
N PRO A 496 -11.25 22.61 11.57
CA PRO A 496 -12.45 22.10 10.93
C PRO A 496 -12.40 20.57 10.82
N LYS A 497 -13.55 19.95 11.04
CA LYS A 497 -13.79 18.54 10.69
C LYS A 497 -13.97 18.41 9.17
N GLY A 498 -13.82 17.20 8.65
CA GLY A 498 -14.00 16.89 7.24
C GLY A 498 -14.58 15.51 6.98
N THR A 499 -14.60 15.14 5.70
CA THR A 499 -15.10 13.84 5.24
C THR A 499 -14.02 12.78 5.41
N PHE A 500 -14.26 11.85 6.33
CA PHE A 500 -13.37 10.71 6.54
C PHE A 500 -13.34 9.78 5.32
N ARG A 501 -12.16 9.66 4.69
CA ARG A 501 -11.95 8.93 3.42
C ARG A 501 -12.04 7.41 3.55
N LYS A 502 -11.73 6.86 4.73
CA LYS A 502 -11.76 5.40 5.02
C LYS A 502 -10.83 4.54 4.15
N GLN A 503 -9.80 5.14 3.56
CA GLN A 503 -8.81 4.47 2.72
C GLN A 503 -7.54 5.30 2.62
N THR A 504 -6.46 4.69 2.13
CA THR A 504 -5.25 5.42 1.71
C THR A 504 -5.56 6.38 0.54
N THR A 505 -4.63 7.25 0.19
CA THR A 505 -4.60 7.98 -1.08
C THR A 505 -3.30 7.62 -1.80
N SER A 506 -3.10 8.09 -3.04
CA SER A 506 -1.75 8.09 -3.60
C SER A 506 -0.82 8.92 -2.71
N VAL A 507 0.46 8.59 -2.69
CA VAL A 507 1.47 9.41 -2.02
C VAL A 507 1.52 10.79 -2.70
N GLY A 508 1.77 11.84 -1.93
CA GLY A 508 1.77 13.23 -2.42
C GLY A 508 0.41 13.75 -2.84
N TYR A 509 -0.70 13.10 -2.42
CA TYR A 509 -2.05 13.57 -2.71
C TYR A 509 -2.30 15.01 -2.23
N PHE A 510 -1.68 15.39 -1.10
CA PHE A 510 -1.66 16.76 -0.63
C PHE A 510 -0.38 17.45 -1.13
N PRO A 511 -0.48 18.64 -1.76
CA PRO A 511 0.63 19.24 -2.50
C PRO A 511 1.62 19.98 -1.59
N PHE A 512 1.66 19.66 -0.29
CA PHE A 512 2.46 20.37 0.69
C PHE A 512 3.46 19.44 1.35
N ALA A 513 4.74 19.76 1.20
CA ALA A 513 5.80 19.09 1.93
C ALA A 513 6.07 19.81 3.27
N ASN A 514 6.91 19.20 4.11
CA ASN A 514 7.55 19.93 5.19
C ASN A 514 8.79 20.70 4.70
N ALA A 515 9.48 21.43 5.58
CA ALA A 515 10.60 22.29 5.20
C ALA A 515 11.83 21.54 4.66
N PHE A 516 11.89 20.21 4.82
CA PHE A 516 12.92 19.37 4.20
C PHE A 516 12.50 18.82 2.84
N GLY A 517 11.24 18.99 2.41
CA GLY A 517 10.75 18.46 1.14
C GLY A 517 10.13 17.06 1.23
N LEU A 518 9.79 16.61 2.44
CA LEU A 518 9.12 15.32 2.68
C LEU A 518 7.60 15.48 2.72
N PHE A 519 6.90 14.50 2.15
CA PHE A 519 5.45 14.46 2.08
C PHE A 519 4.87 13.35 2.96
N ASP A 520 3.58 13.48 3.25
CA ASP A 520 2.78 12.48 3.97
C ASP A 520 3.35 12.11 5.36
N MET A 521 4.07 13.02 6.02
CA MET A 521 4.64 12.82 7.36
C MET A 521 3.59 12.82 8.48
N HIS A 522 2.33 13.18 8.17
CA HIS A 522 1.20 13.19 9.09
C HIS A 522 0.00 12.47 8.45
N GLY A 523 -0.39 11.32 8.99
CA GLY A 523 -1.48 10.48 8.50
C GLY A 523 -1.05 9.52 7.39
N LEU A 524 -1.98 9.22 6.46
CA LEU A 524 -1.88 8.26 5.37
C LEU A 524 -1.70 6.81 5.85
N ILE A 525 -0.53 6.44 6.37
CA ILE A 525 -0.22 5.14 6.98
C ILE A 525 0.78 5.32 8.12
N TRP A 526 0.70 4.44 9.12
CA TRP A 526 1.78 4.30 10.09
C TRP A 526 3.04 3.82 9.39
N GLU A 527 4.19 4.31 9.83
CA GLU A 527 5.47 3.96 9.26
C GLU A 527 6.37 3.25 10.29
N TRP A 528 6.87 2.08 9.91
CA TRP A 528 7.85 1.34 10.72
C TRP A 528 9.15 2.11 10.89
N CYS A 529 9.64 2.15 12.13
CA CYS A 529 11.01 2.55 12.46
C CYS A 529 11.85 1.33 12.85
N LEU A 530 13.17 1.48 12.84
CA LEU A 530 14.12 0.41 13.16
C LEU A 530 14.04 -0.03 14.65
N ASP A 531 13.65 0.89 15.52
CA ASP A 531 13.70 0.82 16.98
C ASP A 531 12.74 -0.21 17.61
N TYR A 532 13.16 -0.74 18.77
CA TYR A 532 12.24 -1.43 19.68
C TYR A 532 11.41 -0.43 20.46
N TRP A 533 10.19 -0.83 20.79
CA TRP A 533 9.32 -0.03 21.65
C TRP A 533 9.88 0.12 23.07
N HIS A 534 9.83 1.36 23.58
CA HIS A 534 10.13 1.71 24.97
C HIS A 534 9.01 2.62 25.50
N GLU A 535 8.63 2.45 26.77
CA GLU A 535 7.50 3.19 27.38
C GLU A 535 7.78 4.65 27.68
N SER A 536 9.04 5.09 27.57
CA SER A 536 9.50 6.47 27.73
C SER A 536 10.78 6.70 26.90
N TYR A 537 11.31 7.91 26.94
CA TYR A 537 12.64 8.27 26.42
C TYR A 537 13.73 8.27 27.51
N ASP A 538 13.49 7.65 28.66
CA ASP A 538 14.50 7.56 29.71
C ASP A 538 15.68 6.73 29.22
N ASN A 539 16.85 7.37 29.11
CA ASN A 539 18.08 6.80 28.54
C ASN A 539 18.01 6.49 27.03
N ALA A 540 17.14 7.19 26.29
CA ALA A 540 17.12 7.11 24.83
C ALA A 540 18.47 7.53 24.22
N PRO A 541 18.90 6.93 23.10
CA PRO A 541 20.09 7.37 22.37
C PRO A 541 19.99 8.84 21.95
N THR A 542 21.12 9.55 22.00
CA THR A 542 21.20 11.00 21.71
C THR A 542 21.96 11.32 20.42
N ASP A 543 22.40 10.30 19.69
CA ASP A 543 23.22 10.39 18.48
C ASP A 543 22.47 9.95 17.20
N GLY A 544 21.14 9.79 17.30
CA GLY A 544 20.28 9.35 16.21
C GLY A 544 20.32 7.85 15.92
N SER A 545 21.10 7.06 16.66
CA SER A 545 21.12 5.60 16.54
C SER A 545 19.81 4.96 17.00
N ALA A 546 19.49 3.79 16.43
CA ALA A 546 18.28 3.05 16.81
C ALA A 546 18.39 2.49 18.24
N TRP A 547 17.30 2.58 18.98
CA TRP A 547 17.18 2.05 20.32
C TRP A 547 16.83 0.55 20.29
N LEU A 548 17.88 -0.27 20.29
CA LEU A 548 17.78 -1.73 20.09
C LEU A 548 17.96 -2.56 21.37
N THR A 549 17.82 -1.97 22.56
CA THR A 549 17.85 -2.69 23.84
C THR A 549 16.51 -3.34 24.17
N ASN A 550 16.51 -4.39 25.01
CA ASN A 550 15.32 -5.02 25.59
C ASN A 550 14.27 -5.53 24.58
N SER A 551 14.71 -6.35 23.62
CA SER A 551 13.95 -6.88 22.47
C SER A 551 12.78 -7.83 22.76
N ASN A 552 12.38 -8.05 24.01
CA ASN A 552 11.71 -9.30 24.40
C ASN A 552 10.27 -9.51 23.87
N ASN A 553 9.67 -8.53 23.19
CA ASN A 553 8.26 -8.61 22.77
C ASN A 553 8.00 -8.35 21.27
N ASN A 554 9.03 -8.36 20.40
CA ASN A 554 8.93 -8.03 18.96
C ASN A 554 8.15 -6.73 18.64
N SER A 555 7.96 -5.86 19.65
CA SER A 555 7.19 -4.64 19.54
C SER A 555 8.09 -3.57 18.91
N ARG A 556 7.65 -3.05 17.77
CA ARG A 556 8.40 -2.11 16.93
C ARG A 556 7.71 -0.76 16.91
N VAL A 557 8.51 0.29 16.82
CA VAL A 557 8.00 1.66 16.81
C VAL A 557 7.29 1.96 15.49
N LEU A 558 6.14 2.62 15.60
CA LEU A 558 5.36 3.19 14.52
C LEU A 558 5.20 4.71 14.70
N ARG A 559 5.27 5.43 13.58
CA ARG A 559 5.17 6.90 13.55
C ARG A 559 4.20 7.42 12.48
N GLY A 560 3.72 8.64 12.66
CA GLY A 560 2.96 9.39 11.65
C GLY A 560 1.43 9.37 11.75
N GLY A 561 0.82 8.37 12.39
CA GLY A 561 -0.62 8.18 12.31
C GLY A 561 -1.03 7.48 11.03
N SER A 562 -2.32 7.37 10.74
CA SER A 562 -2.78 6.74 9.48
C SER A 562 -4.11 7.32 9.01
N TRP A 563 -4.55 6.91 7.82
CA TRP A 563 -5.88 7.24 7.32
C TRP A 563 -6.99 6.95 8.33
N TYR A 564 -6.87 5.93 9.18
CA TYR A 564 -7.89 5.52 10.14
C TYR A 564 -7.83 6.26 11.49
N ASN A 565 -6.69 6.83 11.84
CA ASN A 565 -6.50 7.41 13.17
C ASN A 565 -7.04 8.83 13.26
N ASP A 566 -7.43 9.25 14.45
CA ASP A 566 -7.75 10.64 14.72
C ASP A 566 -6.48 11.52 14.63
N PRO A 567 -6.61 12.86 14.58
CA PRO A 567 -5.46 13.72 14.37
C PRO A 567 -4.49 13.81 15.56
N LEU A 568 -4.86 13.36 16.78
CA LEU A 568 -3.92 13.32 17.92
C LEU A 568 -2.78 12.33 17.66
N SER A 569 -3.10 11.20 16.99
CA SER A 569 -2.11 10.20 16.60
C SER A 569 -1.19 10.65 15.45
N CYS A 570 -1.52 11.76 14.78
CA CYS A 570 -0.76 12.26 13.63
C CYS A 570 0.30 13.29 14.03
N ARG A 571 0.43 13.63 15.31
CA ARG A 571 1.44 14.59 15.78
C ARG A 571 2.85 14.05 15.55
N SER A 572 3.80 14.95 15.33
CA SER A 572 5.22 14.65 15.15
C SER A 572 5.77 13.80 16.30
N ALA A 573 5.39 14.13 17.55
CA ALA A 573 5.85 13.41 18.73
C ALA A 573 5.06 12.13 19.04
N TYR A 574 3.88 11.90 18.44
CA TYR A 574 3.05 10.76 18.84
C TYR A 574 3.70 9.43 18.47
N ARG A 575 3.98 8.60 19.46
CA ARG A 575 4.61 7.29 19.28
C ARG A 575 3.57 6.19 19.46
N TYR A 576 3.67 5.16 18.64
CA TYR A 576 2.91 3.94 18.82
C TYR A 576 3.81 2.72 18.64
N SER A 577 3.31 1.56 19.02
CA SER A 577 3.97 0.31 18.71
C SER A 577 3.00 -0.74 18.27
N TRP A 578 3.54 -1.71 17.54
CA TRP A 578 2.80 -2.87 17.09
C TRP A 578 3.74 -4.07 17.00
N ASP A 579 3.19 -5.29 17.02
CA ASP A 579 3.99 -6.49 16.81
C ASP A 579 4.55 -6.49 15.39
N GLY A 580 5.88 -6.63 15.26
CA GLY A 580 6.56 -6.62 13.96
C GLY A 580 6.17 -7.77 13.02
N ASN A 581 5.40 -8.76 13.46
CA ASN A 581 4.88 -9.85 12.62
C ASN A 581 3.49 -9.57 12.04
N ASP A 582 2.78 -8.58 12.55
CA ASP A 582 1.39 -8.35 12.18
C ASP A 582 1.25 -7.61 10.84
N LYS A 583 0.23 -8.04 10.08
CA LYS A 583 -0.20 -7.39 8.85
C LYS A 583 -1.41 -6.50 9.14
N VAL A 584 -1.22 -5.19 9.04
CA VAL A 584 -2.28 -4.20 9.30
C VAL A 584 -2.43 -3.26 8.11
N ASN A 585 -3.67 -3.05 7.65
CA ASN A 585 -3.98 -2.30 6.43
C ASN A 585 -3.82 -0.76 6.51
N ARG A 586 -3.07 -0.32 7.51
CA ARG A 586 -2.75 1.06 7.81
C ARG A 586 -1.29 1.21 8.25
N VAL A 587 -0.48 0.17 8.08
CA VAL A 587 0.94 0.13 8.45
C VAL A 587 1.75 -0.22 7.20
N GLY A 588 2.71 0.64 6.89
CA GLY A 588 3.73 0.47 5.87
C GLY A 588 5.03 1.08 6.37
N PHE A 589 5.82 1.68 5.48
CA PHE A 589 7.11 2.25 5.84
C PHE A 589 7.65 3.23 4.80
N ARG A 590 8.62 4.04 5.22
CA ARG A 590 9.56 4.73 4.33
C ARG A 590 10.98 4.24 4.63
N ILE A 591 11.92 4.60 3.76
CA ILE A 591 13.31 4.18 3.87
C ILE A 591 14.24 5.38 4.01
N VAL A 592 15.43 5.12 4.54
CA VAL A 592 16.57 6.03 4.54
C VAL A 592 17.77 5.36 3.89
N CYS A 593 18.73 6.17 3.47
CA CYS A 593 20.04 5.73 3.00
C CYS A 593 21.12 6.59 3.65
N THR A 594 22.23 5.97 4.08
CA THR A 594 23.38 6.71 4.61
C THR A 594 24.07 7.47 3.48
N VAL A 595 24.48 8.71 3.77
CA VAL A 595 25.35 9.48 2.89
C VAL A 595 26.79 9.22 3.33
N VAL A 596 27.55 8.48 2.53
CA VAL A 596 29.00 8.39 2.73
C VAL A 596 29.62 9.52 1.92
N ASN A 597 29.90 10.64 2.58
CA ASN A 597 30.72 11.68 1.97
C ASN A 597 32.12 11.10 1.73
N SER A 598 32.50 11.03 0.46
CA SER A 598 33.86 10.72 -0.01
C SER A 598 34.87 11.75 0.45
#